data_AF-A0A963PJ72-F1
#
_entry.id   AF-A0A963PJ72-F1
#
_cell.length_a   1.000
_cell.length_b   1.000
_cell.length_c   1.000
_cell.angle_alpha   90.00
_cell.angle_beta   90.00
_cell.angle_gamma   90.00
#
_symmetry.space_group_name_H-M   'P 1'
#
loop_
_entity.id
_entity.type
_entity.pdbx_description
1 polymer ?
#
loop_
_entity_poly.entity_id
_entity_poly.type
_entity_poly.pdbx_seq_one_letter_code
_entity_poly.pdbx_strand_id
1 'polypeptide(L)'
;VMAIGAAAQRRLSMAFERREVDKRYVAVVAGALEAPTRGDGWGDIELPLAADWPHRPRQRVDAEHGKPSHTRYRVVTHDSANATAHTTAHATTRVELQPLTGRTHQLRVHLMAIGHPIAGDALYAPPEVIALAPRLLLHASALAFMHPTRGESMVFTSTPDF
;
A
#
# COMPACT_ATOMS: atom_id res chain seq x y z
N VAL A 1 -2.98 10.88 11.20
CA VAL A 1 -3.60 12.10 11.75
C VAL A 1 -4.60 11.70 12.82
N MET A 2 -4.65 12.42 13.95
CA MET A 2 -5.65 12.21 14.99
C MET A 2 -6.41 13.53 15.21
N ALA A 3 -7.73 13.45 15.36
CA ALA A 3 -8.56 14.62 15.62
C ALA A 3 -8.53 14.98 17.10
N ILE A 4 -8.49 16.29 17.39
CA ILE A 4 -8.72 16.80 18.74
C ILE A 4 -10.14 17.38 18.76
N GLY A 5 -11.05 16.67 19.44
CA GLY A 5 -12.46 17.04 19.58
C GLY A 5 -13.41 16.47 18.52
N ALA A 6 -14.69 16.35 18.89
CA ALA A 6 -15.70 15.65 18.08
C ALA A 6 -15.98 16.33 16.72
N ALA A 7 -15.92 17.67 16.65
CA ALA A 7 -16.14 18.39 15.41
C ALA A 7 -15.05 18.11 14.36
N ALA A 8 -13.78 18.12 14.79
CA ALA A 8 -12.66 17.77 13.92
C ALA A 8 -12.73 16.30 13.49
N GLN A 9 -13.10 15.39 14.41
CA GLN A 9 -13.26 13.96 14.10
C GLN A 9 -14.30 13.73 13.01
N ARG A 10 -15.48 14.37 13.10
CA ARG A 10 -16.53 14.26 12.07
C ARG A 10 -16.05 14.77 10.72
N ARG A 11 -15.40 15.93 10.68
CA ARG A 11 -14.92 16.54 9.43
C ARG A 11 -13.83 15.71 8.77
N LEU A 12 -12.86 15.21 9.54
CA LEU A 12 -11.85 14.30 9.02
C LEU A 12 -12.48 13.00 8.52
N SER A 13 -13.42 12.42 9.27
CA SER A 13 -14.11 11.19 8.84
C SER A 13 -14.81 11.36 7.49
N MET A 14 -15.51 12.48 7.28
CA MET A 14 -16.13 12.82 5.99
C MET A 14 -15.09 12.99 4.87
N ALA A 15 -13.95 13.65 5.14
CA ALA A 15 -12.90 13.80 4.14
C ALA A 15 -12.31 12.45 3.70
N PHE A 16 -12.12 11.51 4.64
CA PHE A 16 -11.70 10.14 4.31
C PHE A 16 -12.76 9.38 3.51
N GLU A 17 -14.04 9.51 3.88
CA GLU A 17 -15.17 8.88 3.19
C GLU A 17 -15.32 9.39 1.74
N ARG A 18 -15.19 10.71 1.56
CA ARG A 18 -15.24 11.39 0.25
C ARG A 18 -13.96 11.25 -0.57
N ARG A 19 -12.93 10.57 -0.03
CA ARG A 19 -11.61 10.39 -0.68
C ARG A 19 -10.90 11.71 -0.98
N GLU A 20 -11.14 12.73 -0.16
CA GLU A 20 -10.50 14.05 -0.25
C GLU A 20 -9.11 14.07 0.43
N VAL A 21 -8.69 12.93 0.98
CA VAL A 21 -7.38 12.75 1.64
C VAL A 21 -6.44 12.00 0.69
N ASP A 22 -5.39 12.67 0.23
CA ASP A 22 -4.32 12.03 -0.55
C ASP A 22 -3.37 11.32 0.42
N LYS A 23 -3.09 10.05 0.12
CA LYS A 23 -2.22 9.19 0.92
C LYS A 23 -1.15 8.63 -0.01
N ARG A 24 0.10 8.76 0.38
CA ARG A 24 1.25 8.15 -0.30
C ARG A 24 1.95 7.19 0.62
N TYR A 25 2.34 6.07 0.05
CA TYR A 25 3.11 5.05 0.74
C TYR A 25 4.31 4.65 -0.11
N VAL A 26 5.35 4.20 0.56
CA VAL A 26 6.48 3.51 -0.06
C VAL A 26 6.50 2.08 0.45
N ALA A 27 6.76 1.12 -0.43
CA ALA A 27 6.96 -0.27 -0.08
C ALA A 27 8.13 -0.90 -0.83
N VAL A 28 8.68 -1.98 -0.27
CA VAL A 28 9.61 -2.87 -0.97
C VAL A 28 8.91 -4.21 -1.18
N VAL A 29 8.77 -4.62 -2.43
CA VAL A 29 8.10 -5.86 -2.82
C VAL A 29 9.07 -6.88 -3.38
N ALA A 30 8.73 -8.16 -3.25
CA ALA A 30 9.51 -9.24 -3.83
C ALA A 30 9.39 -9.27 -5.36
N GLY A 31 10.48 -9.68 -6.01
CA GLY A 31 10.59 -9.80 -7.45
C GLY A 31 10.84 -8.47 -8.17
N ALA A 32 11.02 -8.58 -9.49
CA ALA A 32 11.09 -7.45 -10.39
C ALA A 32 9.68 -7.11 -10.89
N LEU A 33 9.01 -6.18 -10.21
CA LEU A 33 7.71 -5.68 -10.66
C LEU A 33 7.94 -4.79 -11.89
N GLU A 34 7.29 -5.13 -13.00
CA GLU A 34 7.42 -4.36 -14.23
C GLU A 34 6.77 -2.97 -14.07
N ALA A 35 7.44 -1.96 -14.63
CA ALA A 35 6.91 -0.62 -14.66
C ALA A 35 5.64 -0.58 -15.55
N PRO A 36 4.56 0.07 -15.09
CA PRO A 36 3.37 0.26 -15.92
C PRO A 36 3.72 0.97 -17.23
N THR A 37 3.10 0.53 -18.34
CA THR A 37 3.33 1.09 -19.68
C THR A 37 2.57 2.39 -19.96
N ARG A 38 1.71 2.83 -19.01
CA ARG A 38 0.95 4.08 -19.14
C ARG A 38 1.88 5.30 -19.06
N GLY A 39 1.56 6.34 -19.81
CA GLY A 39 2.42 7.53 -19.95
C GLY A 39 2.66 8.35 -18.67
N ASP A 40 1.86 8.17 -17.62
CA ASP A 40 2.05 8.81 -16.32
C ASP A 40 2.89 7.98 -15.33
N GLY A 41 3.33 6.79 -15.74
CA GLY A 41 4.14 5.86 -14.94
C GLY A 41 3.37 5.12 -13.85
N TRP A 42 2.03 5.29 -13.79
CA TRP A 42 1.18 4.64 -12.79
C TRP A 42 0.44 3.44 -13.38
N GLY A 43 0.30 2.40 -12.56
CA GLY A 43 -0.56 1.24 -12.77
C GLY A 43 -1.67 1.21 -11.74
N ASP A 44 -2.71 0.44 -12.02
CA ASP A 44 -3.92 0.34 -11.21
C ASP A 44 -4.15 -1.12 -10.77
N ILE A 45 -4.54 -1.30 -9.50
CA ILE A 45 -4.99 -2.58 -8.96
C ILE A 45 -6.42 -2.36 -8.43
N GLU A 46 -7.40 -2.92 -9.14
CA GLU A 46 -8.83 -2.75 -8.88
C GLU A 46 -9.48 -4.07 -8.44
N LEU A 47 -8.90 -4.70 -7.42
CA LEU A 47 -9.39 -5.98 -6.89
C LEU A 47 -10.24 -5.75 -5.64
N PRO A 48 -11.54 -6.14 -5.63
CA PRO A 48 -12.40 -5.98 -4.46
C PRO A 48 -11.94 -6.87 -3.30
N LEU A 49 -12.09 -6.37 -2.07
CA LEU A 49 -11.53 -7.00 -0.87
C LEU A 49 -12.60 -7.33 0.18
N ALA A 50 -12.49 -8.51 0.78
CA ALA A 50 -13.31 -8.97 1.90
C ALA A 50 -12.45 -9.50 3.05
N ALA A 51 -13.06 -9.57 4.23
CA ALA A 51 -12.44 -10.24 5.37
C ALA A 51 -12.38 -11.75 5.12
N ASP A 52 -11.21 -12.35 5.39
CA ASP A 52 -11.06 -13.79 5.34
C ASP A 52 -11.50 -14.39 6.69
N TRP A 53 -12.80 -14.61 6.84
CA TRP A 53 -13.41 -15.01 8.12
C TRP A 53 -12.74 -16.21 8.81
N PRO A 54 -12.41 -17.31 8.11
CA PRO A 54 -11.71 -18.45 8.72
C PRO A 54 -10.28 -18.15 9.19
N HIS A 55 -9.60 -17.18 8.57
CA HIS A 55 -8.18 -16.89 8.81
C HIS A 55 -7.94 -15.46 9.33
N ARG A 56 -8.87 -14.90 10.12
CA ARG A 56 -8.72 -13.55 10.66
C ARG A 56 -7.39 -13.40 11.43
N PRO A 57 -6.69 -12.25 11.31
CA PRO A 57 -7.16 -10.98 10.75
C PRO A 57 -6.94 -10.81 9.22
N ARG A 58 -6.65 -11.88 8.48
CA ARG A 58 -6.40 -11.81 7.03
C ARG A 58 -7.61 -11.24 6.27
N GLN A 59 -7.29 -10.65 5.13
CA GLN A 59 -8.21 -10.20 4.10
C GLN A 59 -7.87 -10.94 2.82
N ARG A 60 -8.81 -10.99 1.87
CA ARG A 60 -8.60 -11.66 0.58
C ARG A 60 -9.26 -10.86 -0.54
N VAL A 61 -8.81 -11.13 -1.76
CA VAL A 61 -9.57 -10.73 -2.95
C VAL A 61 -10.84 -11.57 -3.01
N ASP A 62 -11.97 -10.91 -3.21
CA ASP A 62 -13.28 -11.56 -3.29
C ASP A 62 -14.13 -10.82 -4.32
N ALA A 63 -14.24 -11.39 -5.52
CA ALA A 63 -14.91 -10.75 -6.66
C ALA A 63 -16.43 -10.63 -6.46
N GLU A 64 -17.02 -11.51 -5.67
CA GLU A 64 -18.48 -11.59 -5.49
C GLU A 64 -18.96 -10.74 -4.31
N HIS A 65 -18.26 -10.82 -3.18
CA HIS A 65 -18.68 -10.19 -1.92
C HIS A 65 -17.74 -9.09 -1.42
N GLY A 66 -16.63 -8.87 -2.12
CA GLY A 66 -15.63 -7.88 -1.74
C GLY A 66 -16.10 -6.45 -1.93
N LYS A 67 -15.62 -5.56 -1.07
CA LYS A 67 -15.84 -4.12 -1.23
C LYS A 67 -14.91 -3.60 -2.32
N PRO A 68 -15.41 -2.78 -3.27
CA PRO A 68 -14.56 -2.13 -4.27
C PRO A 68 -13.36 -1.45 -3.63
N SER A 69 -12.19 -1.75 -4.17
CA SER A 69 -10.90 -1.31 -3.65
C SER A 69 -9.97 -0.96 -4.81
N HIS A 70 -9.28 0.16 -4.69
CA HIS A 70 -8.43 0.69 -5.75
C HIS A 70 -7.13 1.25 -5.18
N THR A 71 -6.02 0.73 -5.68
CA THR A 71 -4.66 1.17 -5.38
C THR A 71 -3.98 1.53 -6.69
N ARG A 72 -3.37 2.72 -6.77
CA ARG A 72 -2.41 3.02 -7.83
C ARG A 72 -1.00 2.69 -7.33
N TYR A 73 -0.14 2.20 -8.22
CA TYR A 73 1.26 1.97 -7.92
C TYR A 73 2.17 2.50 -9.01
N ARG A 74 3.39 2.88 -8.66
CA ARG A 74 4.46 3.16 -9.62
C ARG A 74 5.77 2.55 -9.14
N VAL A 75 6.55 2.04 -10.07
CA VAL A 75 7.90 1.53 -9.78
C VAL A 75 8.84 2.72 -9.61
N VAL A 76 9.62 2.69 -8.52
CA VAL A 76 10.60 3.74 -8.19
C VAL A 76 12.01 3.26 -8.56
N THR A 77 12.41 2.11 -8.03
CA THR A 77 13.70 1.47 -8.32
C THR A 77 13.58 -0.04 -8.25
N HIS A 78 14.42 -0.74 -9.02
CA HIS A 78 14.66 -2.18 -8.86
C HIS A 78 15.96 -2.38 -8.10
N ASP A 79 15.90 -3.12 -7.00
CA ASP A 79 17.07 -3.46 -6.18
C ASP A 79 17.49 -4.90 -6.48
N SER A 80 18.75 -5.07 -6.87
CA SER A 80 19.36 -6.38 -7.12
C SER A 80 20.27 -6.75 -5.96
N ALA A 81 19.70 -7.18 -4.83
CA ALA A 81 20.52 -7.75 -3.76
C ALA A 81 20.87 -9.21 -4.12
N ASN A 82 22.15 -9.49 -4.38
CA ASN A 82 22.71 -10.85 -4.58
C ASN A 82 22.04 -11.71 -5.67
N ALA A 83 21.75 -11.13 -6.83
CA ALA A 83 21.52 -11.91 -8.04
C ALA A 83 22.84 -12.56 -8.50
N THR A 84 23.19 -13.72 -7.93
CA THR A 84 24.12 -14.61 -8.63
C THR A 84 23.41 -15.17 -9.86
N ALA A 85 24.17 -15.37 -10.95
CA ALA A 85 23.70 -15.53 -12.32
C ALA A 85 22.63 -16.62 -12.59
N HIS A 86 22.18 -17.37 -11.58
CA HIS A 86 21.20 -18.46 -11.67
C HIS A 86 20.01 -18.34 -10.71
N THR A 87 19.84 -17.24 -9.95
CA THR A 87 18.66 -17.07 -9.08
C THR A 87 18.09 -15.64 -9.13
N THR A 88 16.85 -15.50 -9.61
CA THR A 88 16.00 -14.31 -9.44
C THR A 88 15.42 -14.19 -8.03
N ALA A 89 15.81 -15.09 -7.12
CA ALA A 89 15.21 -15.31 -5.81
C ALA A 89 15.34 -14.14 -4.81
N HIS A 90 16.11 -13.10 -5.14
CA HIS A 90 16.38 -11.97 -4.24
C HIS A 90 16.20 -10.59 -4.87
N ALA A 91 15.67 -10.51 -6.11
CA ALA A 91 15.30 -9.23 -6.67
C ALA A 91 14.15 -8.62 -5.85
N THR A 92 14.22 -7.32 -5.58
CA THR A 92 13.14 -6.57 -4.98
C THR A 92 12.87 -5.31 -5.78
N THR A 93 11.67 -4.76 -5.62
CA THR A 93 11.28 -3.51 -6.27
C THR A 93 10.76 -2.54 -5.23
N ARG A 94 11.28 -1.33 -5.25
CA ARG A 94 10.71 -0.22 -4.50
C ARG A 94 9.57 0.39 -5.29
N VAL A 95 8.42 0.51 -4.64
CA VAL A 95 7.21 1.05 -5.24
C VAL A 95 6.67 2.20 -4.41
N GLU A 96 6.09 3.18 -5.10
CA GLU A 96 5.18 4.13 -4.47
C GLU A 96 3.74 3.69 -4.71
N LEU A 97 2.90 3.87 -3.69
CA LEU A 97 1.51 3.45 -3.70
C LEU A 97 0.61 4.63 -3.32
N GLN A 98 -0.53 4.71 -4.00
CA GLN A 98 -1.61 5.65 -3.71
C GLN A 98 -2.93 4.87 -3.55
N PRO A 99 -3.34 4.51 -2.31
CA PRO A 99 -4.63 3.88 -2.09
C PRO A 99 -5.76 4.90 -2.22
N LEU A 100 -6.59 4.80 -3.26
CA LEU A 100 -7.76 5.68 -3.44
C LEU A 100 -8.91 5.29 -2.50
N THR A 101 -8.96 4.02 -2.10
CA THR A 101 -9.80 3.52 -1.00
C THR A 101 -8.98 3.29 0.27
N GLY A 102 -9.60 2.81 1.34
CA GLY A 102 -8.95 2.59 2.64
C GLY A 102 -9.39 1.30 3.31
N ARG A 103 -9.39 0.17 2.59
CA ARG A 103 -9.77 -1.12 3.17
C ARG A 103 -8.66 -1.69 4.04
N THR A 104 -9.04 -2.48 5.05
CA THR A 104 -8.09 -3.19 5.91
C THR A 104 -7.10 -3.97 5.05
N HIS A 105 -5.80 -3.81 5.33
CA HIS A 105 -4.71 -4.50 4.62
C HIS A 105 -4.69 -4.32 3.08
N GLN A 106 -5.36 -3.31 2.52
CA GLN A 106 -5.56 -3.16 1.08
C GLN A 106 -4.27 -3.27 0.26
N LEU A 107 -3.26 -2.46 0.59
CA LEU A 107 -1.97 -2.44 -0.13
C LEU A 107 -1.27 -3.80 -0.09
N ARG A 108 -1.31 -4.46 1.07
CA ARG A 108 -0.66 -5.76 1.30
C ARG A 108 -1.30 -6.85 0.45
N VAL A 109 -2.64 -6.92 0.44
CA VAL A 109 -3.38 -7.91 -0.35
C VAL A 109 -3.29 -7.62 -1.85
N HIS A 110 -3.41 -6.36 -2.27
CA HIS A 110 -3.28 -5.98 -3.68
C HIS A 110 -1.92 -6.34 -4.25
N LEU A 111 -0.84 -6.02 -3.55
CA LEU A 111 0.51 -6.35 -3.99
C LEU A 111 0.78 -7.85 -4.01
N MET A 112 0.29 -8.60 -3.02
CA MET A 112 0.32 -10.07 -3.05
C MET A 112 -0.49 -10.64 -4.23
N ALA A 113 -1.67 -10.10 -4.51
CA ALA A 113 -2.57 -10.59 -5.56
C ALA A 113 -2.00 -10.41 -6.97
N ILE A 114 -1.14 -9.42 -7.18
CA ILE A 114 -0.39 -9.24 -8.44
C ILE A 114 0.95 -10.00 -8.46
N GLY A 115 1.22 -10.85 -7.47
CA GLY A 115 2.43 -11.69 -7.40
C GLY A 115 3.65 -11.04 -6.73
N HIS A 116 3.52 -9.84 -6.18
CA HIS A 116 4.62 -9.07 -5.60
C HIS A 116 4.35 -8.74 -4.13
N PRO A 117 4.30 -9.74 -3.22
CA PRO A 117 4.08 -9.48 -1.80
C PRO A 117 5.17 -8.59 -1.20
N ILE A 118 4.80 -7.82 -0.17
CA ILE A 118 5.71 -6.88 0.51
C ILE A 118 6.74 -7.67 1.34
N ALA A 119 8.00 -7.27 1.27
CA ALA A 119 9.08 -7.85 2.07
C ALA A 119 8.77 -7.74 3.58
N GLY A 120 9.00 -8.84 4.31
CA GLY A 120 8.72 -8.93 5.75
C GLY A 120 7.24 -8.95 6.14
N ASP A 121 6.32 -9.13 5.18
CA ASP A 121 4.89 -9.27 5.48
C ASP A 121 4.55 -10.66 6.05
N ALA A 122 4.60 -10.78 7.37
CA ALA A 122 4.31 -12.03 8.09
C ALA A 122 2.89 -12.59 7.89
N LEU A 123 1.95 -11.83 7.32
CA LEU A 123 0.63 -12.36 6.99
C LEU A 123 0.62 -12.86 5.55
N TYR A 124 0.89 -12.01 4.57
CA TYR A 124 0.54 -12.31 3.18
C TYR A 124 1.67 -12.91 2.36
N ALA A 125 2.91 -12.77 2.80
CA ALA A 125 4.06 -13.22 2.04
C ALA A 125 4.41 -14.69 2.33
N PRO A 126 5.01 -15.41 1.36
CA PRO A 126 5.60 -16.72 1.61
C PRO A 126 6.87 -16.60 2.47
N PRO A 127 7.33 -17.68 3.14
CA PRO A 127 8.44 -17.64 4.10
C PRO A 127 9.73 -16.97 3.59
N GLU A 128 10.09 -17.20 2.33
CA GLU A 128 11.26 -16.61 1.69
C GLU A 128 11.17 -15.08 1.53
N VAL A 129 9.96 -14.55 1.30
CA VAL A 129 9.71 -13.10 1.20
C VAL A 129 9.58 -12.48 2.59
N ILE A 130 9.06 -13.22 3.58
CA ILE A 130 9.09 -12.80 4.98
C ILE A 130 10.56 -12.64 5.42
N ALA A 131 11.45 -13.55 5.04
CA ALA A 131 12.86 -13.52 5.40
C ALA A 131 13.66 -12.36 4.77
N LEU A 132 13.13 -11.67 3.76
CA LEU A 132 13.81 -10.52 3.13
C LEU A 132 13.95 -9.31 4.06
N ALA A 133 13.12 -9.20 5.10
CA ALA A 133 13.18 -8.09 6.04
C ALA A 133 12.68 -8.48 7.44
N PRO A 134 13.24 -7.92 8.52
CA PRO A 134 12.82 -8.23 9.89
C PRO A 134 11.44 -7.65 10.25
N ARG A 135 10.85 -6.82 9.38
CA ARG A 135 9.56 -6.14 9.55
C ARG A 135 8.91 -5.91 8.20
N LEU A 136 7.61 -5.60 8.22
CA LEU A 136 6.87 -5.14 7.04
C LEU A 136 7.49 -3.86 6.47
N LEU A 137 8.02 -3.92 5.25
CA LEU A 137 8.55 -2.76 4.53
C LEU A 137 7.42 -2.01 3.79
N LEU A 138 6.52 -1.42 4.56
CA LEU A 138 5.43 -0.54 4.09
C LEU A 138 5.36 0.68 5.00
N HIS A 139 5.54 1.87 4.41
CA HIS A 139 5.59 3.13 5.15
C HIS A 139 4.61 4.15 4.60
N ALA A 140 3.85 4.82 5.47
CA ALA A 140 3.02 5.95 5.09
C ALA A 140 3.90 7.20 4.93
N SER A 141 4.32 7.49 3.70
CA SER A 141 5.33 8.49 3.41
C SER A 141 4.78 9.91 3.32
N ALA A 142 3.51 10.07 2.89
CA ALA A 142 2.86 11.37 2.90
C ALA A 142 1.35 11.29 3.14
N LEU A 143 0.81 12.33 3.74
CA LEU A 143 -0.62 12.54 3.96
C LEU A 143 -0.97 14.00 3.69
N ALA A 144 -1.90 14.24 2.77
CA ALA A 144 -2.37 15.58 2.44
C ALA A 144 -3.90 15.68 2.53
N PHE A 145 -4.39 16.74 3.18
CA PHE A 145 -5.83 16.98 3.39
C PHE A 145 -6.09 18.45 3.79
N MET A 146 -7.36 18.86 3.73
CA MET A 146 -7.79 20.17 4.21
C MET A 146 -7.94 20.18 5.73
N HIS A 147 -7.32 21.15 6.41
CA HIS A 147 -7.44 21.31 7.85
C HIS A 147 -8.93 21.41 8.24
N PRO A 148 -9.43 20.57 9.17
CA PRO A 148 -10.88 20.40 9.38
C PRO A 148 -11.57 21.69 9.88
N THR A 149 -10.87 22.54 10.63
CA THR A 149 -11.40 23.82 11.13
C THR A 149 -11.09 25.00 10.22
N ARG A 150 -9.80 25.19 9.87
CA ARG A 150 -9.30 26.36 9.13
C ARG A 150 -9.53 26.30 7.62
N GLY A 151 -9.75 25.11 7.05
CA GLY A 151 -9.93 24.96 5.61
C GLY A 151 -8.67 25.26 4.79
N GLU A 152 -7.49 25.13 5.39
CA GLU A 152 -6.21 25.29 4.71
C GLU A 152 -5.65 23.94 4.28
N SER A 153 -4.98 23.88 3.12
CA SER A 153 -4.29 22.67 2.69
C SER A 153 -3.12 22.34 3.62
N MET A 154 -3.04 21.10 4.07
CA MET A 154 -1.94 20.59 4.90
C MET A 154 -1.28 19.40 4.22
N VAL A 155 0.05 19.35 4.28
CA VAL A 155 0.85 18.22 3.81
C VAL A 155 1.81 17.82 4.92
N PHE A 156 1.82 16.52 5.24
CA PHE A 156 2.75 15.92 6.19
C PHE A 156 3.56 14.84 5.46
N THR A 157 4.87 14.83 5.66
CA THR A 157 5.78 13.85 5.05
C THR A 157 6.62 13.16 6.11
N SER A 158 6.95 11.89 5.87
CA SER A 158 7.86 11.11 6.69
C SER A 158 8.66 10.17 5.79
N THR A 159 9.98 10.30 5.79
CA THR A 159 10.86 9.46 4.97
C THR A 159 10.88 8.03 5.52
N PRO A 160 10.75 6.98 4.67
CA PRO A 160 10.93 5.59 5.11
C PRO A 160 12.37 5.36 5.61
N ASP A 161 12.52 4.45 6.56
CA ASP A 161 13.80 4.04 7.16
C ASP A 161 14.50 2.89 6.40
N PHE A 162 13.95 2.50 5.25
CA PHE A 162 14.40 1.42 4.39
C PHE A 162 14.53 1.88 2.95
#